data_AF-A0A835RXX4-F1
#
_entry.id   AF-A0A835RXX4-F1
#
_cell.length_a   1.000
_cell.length_b   1.000
_cell.length_c   1.000
_cell.angle_alpha   90.00
_cell.angle_beta   90.00
_cell.angle_gamma   90.00
#
_symmetry.space_group_name_H-M   'P 1'
#
loop_
_entity.id
_entity.type
_entity.pdbx_description
1 polymer ?
#
loop_
_entity_poly.entity_id
_entity_poly.type
_entity_poly.pdbx_seq_one_letter_code
_entity_poly.pdbx_strand_id
1 'polypeptide(L)'
;MKGKLEPSVRQDLIEEGKSLKDVISTLEQDLLILTDKLQIEAQIIPNITHPDAPIGGEENSIVRKRVGKPREFEFTAKDHLQLGKKLDLFDFDSAAEVSGAKFYYLKNEAVLLEMALINWAISEVSKKRFIPLITPEIVRSSVVEVWFQPRGKNTQVYSIEDSDQCLIGTAEIPVGGIHMDSILPDSALPLKYVAYSHCFERSRCCRQCNQGTLSCTPVQQG
;
A
#
# COMPACT_ATOMS: atom_id res chain seq x y z
N MET A 1 -61.15 7.07 19.03
CA MET A 1 -61.47 5.97 19.98
C MET A 1 -60.25 5.69 20.86
N LYS A 2 -60.15 6.30 22.03
CA LYS A 2 -59.22 5.88 23.09
C LYS A 2 -60.07 5.44 24.26
N GLY A 3 -60.49 4.16 24.26
CA GLY A 3 -61.07 3.56 25.45
C GLY A 3 -60.01 3.56 26.55
N LYS A 4 -60.39 3.89 27.79
CA LYS A 4 -59.49 3.74 28.94
C LYS A 4 -59.19 2.25 29.08
N LEU A 5 -57.98 1.85 28.71
CA LEU A 5 -57.46 0.50 28.99
C LEU A 5 -57.52 0.27 30.51
N GLU A 6 -57.89 -0.95 30.90
CA GLU A 6 -57.84 -1.40 32.29
C GLU A 6 -56.43 -1.10 32.88
N PRO A 7 -56.32 -0.59 34.12
CA PRO A 7 -55.05 -0.17 34.70
C PRO A 7 -53.98 -1.26 34.71
N SER A 8 -54.37 -2.54 34.88
CA SER A 8 -53.41 -3.66 34.85
C SER A 8 -52.83 -3.87 33.44
N VAL A 9 -53.68 -3.91 32.41
CA VAL A 9 -53.27 -4.08 31.01
C VAL A 9 -52.35 -2.94 30.57
N ARG A 10 -52.60 -1.73 31.06
CA ARG A 10 -51.71 -0.59 30.82
C ARG A 10 -50.34 -0.76 31.48
N GLN A 11 -50.30 -1.29 32.70
CA GLN A 11 -49.06 -1.52 33.43
C GLN A 11 -48.23 -2.61 32.75
N ASP A 12 -48.87 -3.69 32.32
CA ASP A 12 -48.24 -4.82 31.59
C ASP A 12 -47.59 -4.33 30.29
N LEU A 13 -48.30 -3.53 29.49
CA LEU A 13 -47.77 -2.95 28.24
C LEU A 13 -46.62 -1.96 28.48
N ILE A 14 -46.60 -1.26 29.62
CA ILE A 14 -45.49 -0.36 29.99
C ILE A 14 -44.26 -1.19 30.38
N GLU A 15 -44.44 -2.30 31.08
CA GLU A 15 -43.36 -3.20 31.46
C GLU A 15 -42.78 -3.95 30.25
N GLU A 16 -43.64 -4.39 29.33
CA GLU A 16 -43.25 -4.93 28.01
C GLU A 16 -42.48 -3.90 27.18
N GLY A 17 -42.94 -2.64 27.13
CA GLY A 17 -42.21 -1.57 26.44
C GLY A 17 -40.83 -1.30 27.03
N LYS A 18 -40.67 -1.44 28.35
CA LYS A 18 -39.36 -1.31 29.03
C LYS A 18 -38.45 -2.49 28.70
N SER A 19 -38.96 -3.72 28.79
CA SER A 19 -38.16 -4.91 28.46
C SER A 19 -37.74 -4.93 26.99
N LEU A 20 -38.61 -4.52 26.07
CA LEU A 20 -38.28 -4.36 24.66
C LEU A 20 -37.18 -3.32 24.45
N LYS A 21 -37.22 -2.19 25.17
CA LYS A 21 -36.17 -1.18 25.10
C LYS A 21 -34.81 -1.73 25.54
N ASP A 22 -34.78 -2.51 26.62
CA ASP A 22 -33.55 -3.15 27.13
C ASP A 22 -33.02 -4.21 26.15
N VAL A 23 -33.91 -4.98 25.52
CA VAL A 23 -33.56 -5.95 24.48
C VAL A 23 -33.01 -5.25 23.24
N ILE A 24 -33.66 -4.18 22.76
CA ILE A 24 -33.19 -3.39 21.61
C ILE A 24 -31.80 -2.83 21.90
N SER A 25 -31.58 -2.26 23.08
CA SER A 25 -30.27 -1.70 23.45
C SER A 25 -29.17 -2.76 23.44
N THR A 26 -29.48 -4.00 23.89
CA THR A 26 -28.53 -5.12 23.83
C THR A 26 -28.26 -5.54 22.39
N LEU A 27 -29.31 -5.70 21.58
CA LEU A 27 -29.18 -6.10 20.18
C LEU A 27 -28.42 -5.07 19.32
N GLU A 28 -28.57 -3.78 19.59
CA GLU A 28 -27.81 -2.72 18.92
C GLU A 28 -26.31 -2.81 19.22
N GLN A 29 -25.94 -3.13 20.47
CA GLN A 29 -24.54 -3.36 20.86
C GLN A 29 -23.98 -4.62 20.19
N ASP A 30 -24.75 -5.71 20.20
CA ASP A 30 -24.35 -6.95 19.54
C ASP A 30 -24.17 -6.76 18.03
N LEU A 31 -25.06 -6.00 17.39
CA LEU A 31 -24.98 -5.67 15.96
C LEU A 31 -23.70 -4.92 15.62
N LEU A 32 -23.30 -3.92 16.42
CA LEU A 32 -22.05 -3.19 16.22
C LEU A 32 -20.84 -4.13 16.27
N ILE A 33 -20.76 -4.95 17.31
CA ILE A 33 -19.65 -5.90 17.49
C ILE A 33 -19.60 -6.93 16.35
N LEU A 34 -20.76 -7.45 15.93
CA LEU A 34 -20.83 -8.43 14.85
C LEU A 34 -20.49 -7.79 13.49
N THR A 35 -20.88 -6.54 13.26
CA THR A 35 -20.56 -5.80 12.04
C THR A 35 -19.06 -5.55 11.93
N ASP A 36 -18.40 -5.15 13.02
CA ASP A 36 -16.96 -4.95 13.04
C ASP A 36 -16.20 -6.26 12.78
N LYS A 37 -16.64 -7.37 13.39
CA LYS A 37 -16.07 -8.70 13.13
C LYS A 37 -16.25 -9.13 11.68
N LEU A 38 -17.45 -8.92 11.12
CA LEU A 38 -17.74 -9.22 9.73
C LEU A 38 -16.82 -8.42 8.80
N GLN A 39 -16.63 -7.14 9.08
CA GLN A 39 -15.77 -6.27 8.27
C GLN A 39 -14.32 -6.74 8.29
N ILE A 40 -13.79 -7.11 9.46
CA ILE A 40 -12.42 -7.62 9.60
C ILE A 40 -12.23 -8.90 8.80
N GLU A 41 -13.14 -9.86 8.90
CA GLU A 41 -13.06 -11.12 8.16
C GLU A 41 -13.25 -10.92 6.65
N ALA A 42 -14.16 -10.04 6.25
CA ALA A 42 -14.41 -9.72 4.84
C ALA A 42 -13.18 -9.08 4.17
N GLN A 43 -12.43 -8.24 4.89
CA GLN A 43 -11.22 -7.60 4.40
C GLN A 43 -10.07 -8.58 4.09
N ILE A 44 -10.07 -9.77 4.69
CA ILE A 44 -9.05 -10.80 4.44
C ILE A 44 -9.19 -11.39 3.03
N ILE A 45 -10.41 -11.40 2.48
CA ILE A 45 -10.73 -12.01 1.20
C ILE A 45 -10.00 -11.23 0.08
N PRO A 46 -9.13 -11.87 -0.72
CA PRO A 46 -8.45 -11.21 -1.82
C PRO A 46 -9.44 -10.84 -2.94
N ASN A 47 -9.01 -9.94 -3.82
CA ASN A 47 -9.75 -9.67 -5.04
C ASN A 47 -9.88 -10.93 -5.91
N ILE A 48 -10.94 -10.99 -6.71
CA ILE A 48 -11.16 -12.07 -7.67
C ILE A 48 -10.06 -12.04 -8.75
N THR A 49 -9.54 -13.22 -9.08
CA THR A 49 -8.50 -13.37 -10.08
C THR A 49 -9.10 -13.36 -11.49
N HIS A 50 -8.45 -12.67 -12.43
CA HIS A 50 -8.85 -12.68 -13.83
C HIS A 50 -8.73 -14.10 -14.43
N PRO A 51 -9.68 -14.58 -15.25
CA PRO A 51 -9.65 -15.94 -15.82
C PRO A 51 -8.37 -16.30 -16.61
N ASP A 52 -7.77 -15.30 -17.27
CA ASP A 52 -6.52 -15.49 -18.05
C ASP A 52 -5.23 -15.42 -17.20
N ALA A 53 -5.32 -15.21 -15.88
CA ALA A 53 -4.15 -15.22 -15.03
C ALA A 53 -3.57 -16.64 -14.93
N PRO A 54 -2.24 -16.82 -15.05
CA PRO A 54 -1.63 -18.14 -14.94
C PRO A 54 -1.87 -18.72 -13.54
N ILE A 55 -2.22 -20.00 -13.50
CA ILE A 55 -2.46 -20.73 -12.25
C ILE A 55 -1.11 -21.24 -11.72
N GLY A 56 -0.83 -20.99 -10.44
CA GLY A 56 0.34 -21.50 -9.73
C GLY A 56 1.22 -20.39 -9.15
N GLY A 57 2.42 -20.74 -8.71
CA GLY A 57 3.40 -19.80 -8.17
C GLY A 57 4.16 -19.00 -9.24
N GLU A 58 5.17 -18.24 -8.81
CA GLU A 58 6.00 -17.38 -9.66
C GLU A 58 6.64 -18.16 -10.83
N GLU A 59 6.96 -19.43 -10.63
CA GLU A 59 7.50 -20.35 -11.65
C GLU A 59 6.57 -20.57 -12.84
N ASN A 60 5.25 -20.35 -12.68
CA ASN A 60 4.26 -20.48 -13.74
C ASN A 60 4.02 -19.16 -14.49
N SER A 61 4.80 -18.12 -14.19
CA SER A 61 4.72 -16.83 -14.88
C SER A 61 5.03 -16.98 -16.38
N ILE A 62 4.10 -16.52 -17.22
CA ILE A 62 4.21 -16.66 -18.67
C ILE A 62 4.90 -15.41 -19.25
N VAL A 63 6.01 -15.61 -19.97
CA VAL A 63 6.68 -14.54 -20.71
C VAL A 63 5.82 -14.08 -21.89
N ARG A 64 5.24 -12.88 -21.80
CA ARG A 64 4.41 -12.31 -22.87
C ARG A 64 5.22 -11.72 -24.04
N LYS A 65 6.32 -11.03 -23.74
CA LYS A 65 7.16 -10.36 -24.74
C LYS A 65 8.58 -10.17 -24.23
N ARG A 66 9.57 -10.36 -25.11
CA ARG A 66 10.97 -9.96 -24.88
C ARG A 66 11.32 -8.83 -25.84
N VAL A 67 11.96 -7.77 -25.33
CA VAL A 67 12.33 -6.59 -26.12
C VAL A 67 13.83 -6.37 -26.00
N GLY A 68 14.50 -6.15 -27.13
CA GLY A 68 15.95 -6.04 -27.18
C GLY A 68 16.67 -7.38 -27.04
N LYS A 69 18.00 -7.31 -26.91
CA LYS A 69 18.87 -8.45 -26.62
C LYS A 69 19.85 -8.04 -25.51
N PRO A 70 20.19 -8.94 -24.56
CA PRO A 70 21.25 -8.68 -23.59
C PRO A 70 22.52 -8.25 -24.30
N ARG A 71 23.21 -7.25 -23.76
CA ARG A 71 24.46 -6.75 -24.34
C ARG A 71 25.58 -7.77 -24.13
N GLU A 72 26.30 -8.08 -25.20
CA GLU A 72 27.54 -8.85 -25.13
C GLU A 72 28.72 -7.91 -24.86
N PHE A 73 29.60 -8.30 -23.96
CA PHE A 73 30.78 -7.55 -23.58
C PHE A 73 32.04 -8.36 -23.92
N GLU A 74 33.03 -7.71 -24.52
CA GLU A 74 34.35 -8.30 -24.79
C GLU A 74 35.27 -8.31 -23.54
N PHE A 75 34.73 -7.91 -22.39
CA PHE A 75 35.41 -7.84 -21.10
C PHE A 75 34.50 -8.39 -20.00
N THR A 76 35.09 -8.76 -18.87
CA THR A 76 34.33 -9.16 -17.68
C THR A 76 33.51 -7.99 -17.16
N ALA A 77 32.20 -8.01 -17.39
CA ALA A 77 31.29 -6.99 -16.91
C ALA A 77 31.36 -6.88 -15.38
N LYS A 78 31.53 -5.65 -14.89
CA LYS A 78 31.52 -5.36 -13.46
C LYS A 78 30.10 -5.20 -12.98
N ASP A 79 29.86 -5.61 -11.74
CA ASP A 79 28.58 -5.36 -11.09
C ASP A 79 28.39 -3.87 -10.77
N HIS A 80 27.14 -3.42 -10.67
CA HIS A 80 26.76 -2.04 -10.37
C HIS A 80 27.43 -1.51 -9.09
N LEU A 81 27.62 -2.34 -8.06
CA LEU A 81 28.33 -1.94 -6.83
C LEU A 81 29.80 -1.69 -7.05
N GLN A 82 30.47 -2.55 -7.83
CA GLN A 82 31.88 -2.38 -8.16
C GLN A 82 32.11 -1.12 -9.00
N LEU A 83 31.20 -0.83 -9.93
CA LEU A 83 31.22 0.39 -10.72
C LEU A 83 30.96 1.63 -9.85
N GLY A 84 29.90 1.57 -9.03
CA GLY A 84 29.54 2.66 -8.13
C GLY A 84 30.64 3.01 -7.14
N LYS A 85 31.32 2.00 -6.56
CA LYS A 85 32.46 2.23 -5.67
C LYS A 85 33.66 2.83 -6.39
N LYS A 86 33.98 2.34 -7.61
CA LYS A 86 35.11 2.88 -8.39
C LYS A 86 34.90 4.34 -8.81
N LEU A 87 33.65 4.73 -9.05
CA LEU A 87 33.25 6.05 -9.51
C LEU A 87 32.77 6.96 -8.36
N ASP A 88 32.85 6.51 -7.10
CA ASP A 88 32.37 7.25 -5.92
C ASP A 88 30.90 7.71 -6.05
N LEU A 89 30.02 6.82 -6.50
CA LEU A 89 28.60 7.12 -6.76
C LEU A 89 27.67 6.76 -5.60
N PHE A 90 28.10 5.87 -4.71
CA PHE A 90 27.33 5.44 -3.54
C PHE A 90 28.22 5.43 -2.30
N ASP A 91 27.65 5.85 -1.17
CA ASP A 91 28.28 5.70 0.14
C ASP A 91 27.35 4.90 1.06
N PHE A 92 27.68 3.63 1.24
CA PHE A 92 26.95 2.69 2.11
C PHE A 92 27.46 2.73 3.54
N ASP A 93 28.75 3.02 3.74
CA ASP A 93 29.37 2.98 5.07
C ASP A 93 28.85 4.15 5.92
N SER A 94 28.86 5.37 5.38
CA SER A 94 28.29 6.54 6.06
C SER A 94 26.77 6.41 6.26
N ALA A 95 26.06 5.78 5.31
CA ALA A 95 24.62 5.58 5.44
C ALA A 95 24.28 4.52 6.51
N ALA A 96 25.11 3.48 6.64
CA ALA A 96 24.95 2.46 7.68
C ALA A 96 25.16 3.03 9.08
N GLU A 97 26.12 3.95 9.24
CA GLU A 97 26.34 4.65 10.52
C GLU A 97 25.18 5.57 10.90
N VAL A 98 24.57 6.26 9.92
CA VAL A 98 23.51 7.25 10.18
C VAL A 98 22.11 6.65 10.27
N SER A 99 21.76 5.76 9.34
CA SER A 99 20.38 5.26 9.15
C SER A 99 20.25 3.75 9.34
N GLY A 100 21.37 3.03 9.53
CA GLY A 100 21.39 1.59 9.66
C GLY A 100 21.52 0.85 8.32
N ALA A 101 21.43 -0.48 8.37
CA ALA A 101 21.64 -1.32 7.19
C ALA A 101 20.63 -1.03 6.07
N LYS A 102 21.07 -1.23 4.81
CA LYS A 102 20.30 -1.08 3.56
C LYS A 102 19.99 0.36 3.13
N PHE A 103 20.50 1.36 3.86
CA PHE A 103 20.50 2.74 3.39
C PHE A 103 21.79 3.04 2.61
N TYR A 104 21.74 4.05 1.76
CA TYR A 104 22.88 4.53 0.97
C TYR A 104 22.74 6.02 0.71
N TYR A 105 23.87 6.72 0.60
CA TYR A 105 23.90 8.02 -0.05
C TYR A 105 24.17 7.85 -1.53
N LEU A 106 23.47 8.63 -2.36
CA LEU A 106 23.80 8.81 -3.77
C LEU A 106 24.72 10.01 -3.94
N LYS A 107 25.75 9.89 -4.78
CA LYS A 107 26.79 10.91 -4.97
C LYS A 107 27.07 11.21 -6.45
N ASN A 108 27.63 12.40 -6.68
CA ASN A 108 28.17 12.82 -7.97
C ASN A 108 27.18 12.62 -9.14
N GLU A 109 27.64 12.04 -10.26
CA GLU A 109 26.83 11.84 -11.46
C GLU A 109 25.61 10.95 -11.22
N ALA A 110 25.61 10.12 -10.18
CA ALA A 110 24.46 9.28 -9.88
C ALA A 110 23.25 10.09 -9.39
N VAL A 111 23.48 11.18 -8.64
CA VAL A 111 22.41 12.11 -8.23
C VAL A 111 21.76 12.75 -9.47
N LEU A 112 22.59 13.20 -10.41
CA LEU A 112 22.11 13.79 -11.65
C LEU A 112 21.37 12.76 -12.51
N LEU A 113 21.84 11.51 -12.52
CA LEU A 113 21.19 10.41 -13.22
C LEU A 113 19.82 10.08 -12.63
N GLU A 114 19.69 10.01 -11.31
CA GLU A 114 18.41 9.78 -10.62
C GLU A 114 17.39 10.88 -10.98
N MET A 115 17.79 12.15 -10.82
CA MET A 115 16.95 13.29 -11.19
C MET A 115 16.56 13.26 -12.67
N ALA A 116 17.49 12.89 -13.56
CA ALA A 116 17.22 12.77 -14.99
C ALA A 116 16.23 11.65 -15.30
N LEU A 117 16.34 10.49 -14.63
CA LEU A 117 15.43 9.36 -14.81
C LEU A 117 14.01 9.70 -14.34
N ILE A 118 13.87 10.34 -13.18
CA ILE A 118 12.58 10.79 -12.65
C ILE A 118 11.93 11.77 -13.61
N ASN A 119 12.67 12.82 -14.02
CA ASN A 119 12.16 13.84 -14.93
C ASN A 119 11.78 13.26 -16.30
N TRP A 120 12.60 12.37 -16.84
CA TRP A 120 12.32 11.70 -18.10
C TRP A 120 11.06 10.83 -18.01
N ALA A 121 10.94 10.00 -16.97
CA ALA A 121 9.79 9.12 -16.78
C ALA A 121 8.47 9.89 -16.67
N ILE A 122 8.45 10.94 -15.83
CA ILE A 122 7.27 11.80 -15.67
C ILE A 122 6.95 12.51 -16.99
N SER A 123 7.95 13.05 -17.68
CA SER A 123 7.76 13.75 -18.97
C SER A 123 7.20 12.83 -20.06
N GLU A 124 7.75 11.63 -20.21
CA GLU A 124 7.28 10.65 -21.20
C GLU A 124 5.85 10.18 -20.93
N VAL A 125 5.50 9.93 -19.66
CA VAL A 125 4.14 9.51 -19.29
C VAL A 125 3.16 10.67 -19.40
N SER A 126 3.57 11.89 -19.08
CA SER A 126 2.74 13.11 -19.21
C SER A 126 2.31 13.36 -20.66
N LYS A 127 3.16 13.04 -21.65
CA LYS A 127 2.80 13.09 -23.09
C LYS A 127 1.58 12.21 -23.43
N LYS A 128 1.30 11.18 -22.62
CA LYS A 128 0.14 10.28 -22.77
C LYS A 128 -1.10 10.77 -22.02
N ARG A 129 -1.17 12.06 -21.67
CA ARG A 129 -2.28 12.73 -20.96
C ARG A 129 -2.49 12.21 -19.52
N PHE A 130 -1.40 11.81 -18.86
CA PHE A 130 -1.41 11.58 -17.43
C PHE A 130 -1.17 12.90 -16.70
N ILE A 131 -1.89 13.11 -15.60
CA ILE A 131 -1.72 14.29 -14.75
C ILE A 131 -0.52 14.02 -13.81
N PRO A 132 0.55 14.82 -13.89
CA PRO A 132 1.70 14.66 -13.01
C PRO A 132 1.39 15.15 -11.60
N LEU A 133 1.81 14.39 -10.59
CA LEU A 133 1.60 14.67 -9.18
C LEU A 133 2.89 14.46 -8.39
N ILE A 134 3.04 15.22 -7.31
CA ILE A 134 3.92 14.88 -6.19
C ILE A 134 2.99 14.56 -5.02
N THR A 135 3.17 13.40 -4.40
CA THR A 135 2.24 12.93 -3.36
C THR A 135 2.75 13.23 -1.95
N PRO A 136 1.86 13.36 -0.96
CA PRO A 136 2.25 13.30 0.44
C PRO A 136 2.93 11.96 0.75
N GLU A 137 4.04 11.99 1.48
CA GLU A 137 4.79 10.78 1.88
C GLU A 137 4.34 10.21 3.22
N ILE A 138 3.66 11.04 4.02
CA ILE A 138 3.03 10.67 5.28
C ILE A 138 1.52 10.70 5.06
N VAL A 139 0.85 9.59 5.34
CA VAL A 139 -0.59 9.41 5.17
C VAL A 139 -1.21 8.81 6.42
N ARG A 140 -2.54 8.91 6.56
CA ARG A 140 -3.25 8.23 7.66
C ARG A 140 -3.20 6.73 7.47
N SER A 141 -3.05 5.99 8.57
CA SER A 141 -3.02 4.51 8.56
C SER A 141 -4.29 3.91 7.92
N SER A 142 -5.45 4.54 8.12
CA SER A 142 -6.71 4.12 7.49
C SER A 142 -6.65 4.12 5.96
N VAL A 143 -5.89 5.02 5.34
CA VAL A 143 -5.73 5.07 3.88
C VAL A 143 -4.83 3.93 3.39
N VAL A 144 -3.78 3.61 4.15
CA VAL A 144 -2.91 2.45 3.84
C VAL A 144 -3.69 1.15 3.98
N GLU A 145 -4.50 0.99 5.02
CA GLU A 145 -5.26 -0.24 5.30
C GLU A 145 -6.26 -0.62 4.21
N VAL A 146 -6.74 0.36 3.42
CA VAL A 146 -7.61 0.11 2.27
C VAL A 146 -6.86 -0.53 1.11
N TRP A 147 -5.58 -0.18 0.94
CA TRP A 147 -4.81 -0.56 -0.26
C TRP A 147 -3.76 -1.62 0.02
N PHE A 148 -3.25 -1.65 1.24
CA PHE A 148 -2.20 -2.53 1.69
C PHE A 148 -2.52 -3.03 3.10
N GLN A 149 -2.88 -4.30 3.18
CA GLN A 149 -3.05 -4.99 4.45
C GLN A 149 -1.88 -5.93 4.69
N PRO A 150 -1.04 -5.68 5.70
CA PRO A 150 0.04 -6.58 6.04
C PRO A 150 -0.56 -7.90 6.55
N ARG A 151 -0.51 -8.94 5.70
CA ARG A 151 -0.91 -10.30 6.05
C ARG A 151 0.18 -10.93 6.93
N GLY A 152 0.14 -10.62 8.23
CA GLY A 152 1.05 -11.19 9.23
C GLY A 152 1.33 -10.25 10.41
N LYS A 153 2.00 -10.77 11.46
CA LYS A 153 2.32 -10.01 12.69
C LYS A 153 3.28 -8.83 12.48
N ASN A 154 3.92 -8.71 11.31
CA ASN A 154 4.94 -7.70 11.04
C ASN A 154 4.46 -6.84 9.88
N THR A 155 4.29 -5.54 10.12
CA THR A 155 3.83 -4.63 9.07
C THR A 155 5.02 -4.22 8.19
N GLN A 156 4.88 -4.20 6.87
CA GLN A 156 5.92 -3.66 5.98
C GLN A 156 5.99 -2.13 5.99
N VAL A 157 5.10 -1.49 6.78
CA VAL A 157 4.89 -0.05 6.85
C VAL A 157 5.65 0.54 8.04
N TYR A 158 6.26 1.72 7.86
CA TYR A 158 6.81 2.52 8.96
C TYR A 158 5.72 3.42 9.55
N SER A 159 5.35 3.20 10.81
CA SER A 159 4.37 4.02 11.54
C SER A 159 5.07 5.13 12.32
N ILE A 160 4.42 6.29 12.43
CA ILE A 160 4.90 7.41 13.25
C ILE A 160 4.35 7.23 14.67
N GLU A 161 5.25 7.21 15.66
CA GLU A 161 4.89 7.08 17.07
C GLU A 161 3.94 8.20 17.51
N ASP A 162 3.00 7.87 18.40
CA ASP A 162 1.99 8.79 18.95
C ASP A 162 1.10 9.49 17.89
N SER A 163 0.89 8.87 16.72
CA SER A 163 0.03 9.41 15.67
C SER A 163 -0.76 8.33 14.92
N ASP A 164 -1.79 8.74 14.18
CA ASP A 164 -2.54 7.90 13.24
C ASP A 164 -1.90 7.85 11.85
N GLN A 165 -0.60 8.16 11.75
CA GLN A 165 0.09 8.38 10.48
C GLN A 165 1.22 7.36 10.24
N CYS A 166 1.53 7.15 8.96
CA CYS A 166 2.58 6.26 8.51
C CYS A 166 3.20 6.71 7.19
N LEU A 167 4.41 6.23 6.91
CA LEU A 167 5.11 6.45 5.65
C LEU A 167 4.59 5.50 4.58
N ILE A 168 4.50 6.01 3.35
CA ILE A 168 4.04 5.25 2.20
C ILE A 168 5.13 4.31 1.65
N GLY A 169 4.74 3.10 1.24
CA GLY A 169 5.60 2.19 0.49
C GLY A 169 5.56 2.41 -1.02
N THR A 170 4.60 3.19 -1.52
CA THR A 170 4.39 3.52 -2.93
C THR A 170 3.49 4.75 -3.06
N ALA A 171 3.71 5.57 -4.10
CA ALA A 171 2.84 6.69 -4.46
C ALA A 171 1.41 6.26 -4.83
N GLU A 172 1.19 4.97 -5.10
CA GLU A 172 -0.13 4.42 -5.40
C GLU A 172 -1.14 4.66 -4.27
N ILE A 173 -0.71 4.54 -3.01
CA ILE A 173 -1.58 4.72 -1.83
C ILE A 173 -2.16 6.14 -1.79
N PRO A 174 -1.36 7.23 -1.76
CA PRO A 174 -1.89 8.58 -1.73
C PRO A 174 -2.63 8.94 -3.03
N VAL A 175 -2.23 8.40 -4.19
CA VAL A 175 -2.98 8.61 -5.45
C VAL A 175 -4.37 7.98 -5.41
N GLY A 176 -4.49 6.75 -4.89
CA GLY A 176 -5.78 6.08 -4.67
C GLY A 176 -6.66 6.84 -3.67
N GLY A 177 -6.03 7.46 -2.66
CA GLY A 177 -6.71 8.29 -1.67
C GLY A 177 -7.28 9.61 -2.19
N ILE A 178 -6.88 10.12 -3.36
CA ILE A 178 -7.34 11.43 -3.90
C ILE A 178 -8.86 11.49 -4.02
N HIS A 179 -9.48 10.38 -4.43
CA HIS A 179 -10.92 10.29 -4.68
C HIS A 179 -11.65 9.47 -3.61
N MET A 180 -11.02 9.26 -2.45
CA MET A 180 -11.67 8.62 -1.31
C MET A 180 -12.92 9.43 -0.93
N ASP A 181 -14.02 8.74 -0.67
CA ASP A 181 -15.34 9.31 -0.34
C ASP A 181 -15.91 10.32 -1.36
N SER A 182 -15.42 10.30 -2.59
CA SER A 182 -15.84 11.21 -3.66
C SER A 182 -16.66 10.49 -4.73
N ILE A 183 -17.73 11.13 -5.23
CA ILE A 183 -18.52 10.63 -6.36
C ILE A 183 -17.98 11.26 -7.65
N LEU A 184 -17.50 10.43 -8.57
CA LEU A 184 -16.96 10.88 -9.85
C LEU A 184 -18.02 10.80 -10.95
N PRO A 185 -18.16 11.85 -11.80
CA PRO A 185 -19.02 11.77 -12.97
C PRO A 185 -18.35 10.92 -14.07
N ASP A 186 -19.15 10.11 -14.79
CA ASP A 186 -18.67 9.26 -15.89
C ASP A 186 -17.88 10.04 -16.95
N SER A 187 -18.26 11.29 -17.20
CA SER A 187 -17.59 12.16 -18.16
C SER A 187 -16.15 12.52 -17.79
N ALA A 188 -15.74 12.35 -16.53
CA ALA A 188 -14.37 12.57 -16.07
C ALA A 188 -13.46 11.35 -16.31
N LEU A 189 -14.03 10.17 -16.62
CA LEU A 189 -13.27 8.94 -16.80
C LEU A 189 -12.76 8.78 -18.24
N PRO A 190 -11.57 8.20 -18.45
CA PRO A 190 -10.63 7.70 -17.44
C PRO A 190 -9.75 8.81 -16.85
N LEU A 191 -9.66 8.86 -15.51
CA LEU A 191 -8.64 9.65 -14.82
C LEU A 191 -7.29 8.92 -14.84
N LYS A 192 -6.23 9.64 -15.16
CA LYS A 192 -4.88 9.09 -15.32
C LYS A 192 -3.87 9.95 -14.59
N TYR A 193 -3.11 9.35 -13.68
CA TYR A 193 -2.14 10.04 -12.83
C TYR A 193 -0.77 9.41 -12.96
N VAL A 194 0.27 10.24 -13.01
CA VAL A 194 1.66 9.83 -12.84
C VAL A 194 2.20 10.55 -11.62
N ALA A 195 2.74 9.81 -10.66
CA ALA A 195 3.16 10.37 -9.39
C ALA A 195 4.61 10.01 -9.08
N TYR A 196 5.29 10.93 -8.40
CA TYR A 196 6.59 10.70 -7.79
C TYR A 196 6.50 10.83 -6.27
N SER A 197 7.13 9.90 -5.57
CA SER A 197 7.34 9.91 -4.13
C SER A 197 8.58 9.12 -3.78
N HIS A 198 9.14 9.37 -2.59
CA HIS A 198 10.01 8.38 -1.96
C HIS A 198 9.16 7.20 -1.43
N CYS A 199 9.74 6.01 -1.43
CA CYS A 199 9.07 4.77 -1.03
C CYS A 199 9.79 4.16 0.18
N PHE A 200 9.04 3.91 1.25
CA PHE A 200 9.57 3.41 2.51
C PHE A 200 9.01 2.03 2.82
N GLU A 201 9.86 1.00 2.84
CA GLU A 201 9.46 -0.38 3.09
C GLU A 201 10.33 -1.04 4.18
N ARG A 202 9.68 -1.67 5.15
CA ARG A 202 10.36 -2.55 6.12
C ARG A 202 10.59 -3.92 5.51
N SER A 203 11.72 -4.08 4.83
CA SER A 203 12.09 -5.39 4.26
C SER A 203 12.64 -6.33 5.35
N ARG A 204 11.92 -7.43 5.65
CA ARG A 204 12.51 -8.57 6.39
C ARG A 204 13.48 -9.34 5.50
N CYS A 205 14.60 -9.73 6.11
CA CYS A 205 15.77 -10.29 5.45
C CYS A 205 15.49 -11.66 4.79
N CYS A 206 15.58 -11.71 3.46
CA CYS A 206 16.16 -12.86 2.78
C CYS A 206 17.69 -12.73 2.94
N ARG A 207 18.35 -13.71 3.60
CA ARG A 207 19.80 -13.68 3.90
C ARG A 207 20.68 -13.52 2.65
N GLN A 208 20.14 -13.76 1.45
CA GLN A 208 20.84 -13.60 0.18
C GLN A 208 21.01 -12.13 -0.29
N CYS A 209 20.24 -11.17 0.23
CA CYS A 209 20.13 -9.82 -0.37
C CYS A 209 20.95 -8.73 0.36
N ASN A 210 22.07 -9.06 1.00
CA ASN A 210 22.91 -8.08 1.70
C ASN A 210 23.82 -7.25 0.79
N GLN A 211 23.66 -7.32 -0.54
CA GLN A 211 24.55 -6.67 -1.50
C GLN A 211 23.74 -5.86 -2.52
N GLY A 212 23.55 -4.58 -2.22
CA GLY A 212 23.20 -3.55 -3.20
C GLY A 212 21.88 -2.81 -2.98
N THR A 213 21.48 -2.02 -3.97
CA THR A 213 20.31 -1.11 -3.91
C THR A 213 18.99 -1.80 -4.29
N LEU A 214 19.00 -3.10 -4.55
CA LEU A 214 17.82 -3.85 -4.96
C LEU A 214 17.01 -4.29 -3.73
N SER A 215 15.76 -3.85 -3.64
CA SER A 215 14.78 -4.45 -2.72
C SER A 215 14.33 -5.80 -3.27
N CYS A 216 14.52 -6.86 -2.49
CA CYS A 216 13.97 -8.18 -2.79
C CYS A 216 12.48 -8.16 -2.46
N THR A 217 11.62 -8.40 -3.46
CA THR A 217 10.20 -8.70 -3.24
C THR A 217 10.13 -9.90 -2.28
N PRO A 218 9.40 -9.81 -1.16
CA PRO A 218 9.22 -10.95 -0.29
C PRO A 218 8.46 -12.03 -1.06
N VAL A 219 9.10 -13.18 -1.26
CA VAL A 219 8.40 -14.41 -1.63
C VAL A 219 7.37 -14.65 -0.53
N GLN A 220 6.10 -14.39 -0.83
CA GLN A 220 5.00 -14.87 -0.01
C GLN A 220 5.02 -16.39 -0.14
N GLN A 221 5.76 -17.06 0.75
CA GLN A 221 5.56 -18.48 1.00
C GLN A 221 4.17 -18.60 1.63
N GLY A 222 3.26 -19.23 0.90
CA GLY A 222 1.99 -19.72 1.43
C GLY A 222 2.18 -20.82 2.46
#